data_AF-A0A914JZH6-F1
#
_entry.id   AF-A0A914JZH6-F1
#
_cell.length_a   1.000
_cell.length_b   1.000
_cell.length_c   1.000
_cell.angle_alpha   90.00
_cell.angle_beta   90.00
_cell.angle_gamma   90.00
#
_symmetry.space_group_name_H-M   'P 1'
#
loop_
_entity.id
_entity.type
_entity.pdbx_description
1 polymer ?
#
loop_
_entity_poly.entity_id
_entity_poly.type
_entity_poly.pdbx_seq_one_letter_code
_entity_poly.pdbx_strand_id
1 'polypeptide(L)'
;MSINTRRSNRVGEGKQLLAPKRPSTAYHLFMKEHYDNVAKNNRGLQPLHRTEIMVIIGKMWKALSAEEKKCYEDAVADRWKKYREIFAEYEKNRGLLYHP
;
A
#
# COMPACT_ATOMS: atom_id res chain seq x y z
N MET A 1 24.07 -12.01 -10.79
CA MET A 1 23.67 -10.71 -10.21
C MET A 1 22.20 -10.82 -9.79
N SER A 2 21.94 -11.33 -8.60
CA SER A 2 20.58 -11.60 -8.13
C SER A 2 20.11 -10.43 -7.27
N ILE A 3 19.27 -9.56 -7.83
CA ILE A 3 18.67 -8.45 -7.11
C ILE A 3 17.66 -9.00 -6.08
N ASN A 4 18.08 -8.96 -4.83
CA ASN A 4 17.34 -9.41 -3.67
C ASN A 4 16.21 -8.43 -3.35
N THR A 5 15.04 -8.57 -3.97
CA THR A 5 13.85 -7.80 -3.55
C THR A 5 13.13 -8.56 -2.45
N ARG A 6 13.53 -8.34 -1.19
CA ARG A 6 12.77 -8.75 0.00
C ARG A 6 11.40 -8.04 -0.01
N ARG A 7 10.38 -8.67 -0.61
CA ARG A 7 8.98 -8.28 -0.41
C ARG A 7 8.62 -8.51 1.06
N SER A 8 8.39 -7.42 1.77
CA SER A 8 7.94 -7.39 3.17
C SER A 8 6.50 -7.91 3.26
N ASN A 9 6.33 -9.23 3.19
CA ASN A 9 5.17 -9.93 3.75
C ASN A 9 5.55 -10.36 5.16
N ARG A 10 5.19 -9.53 6.15
CA ARG A 10 5.00 -9.95 7.54
C ARG A 10 3.77 -9.21 8.05
N VAL A 11 2.63 -9.82 7.81
CA VAL A 11 1.45 -9.71 8.64
C VAL A 11 1.39 -11.03 9.38
N GLY A 12 1.37 -10.98 10.70
CA GLY A 12 1.29 -12.15 11.56
C GLY A 12 2.62 -12.52 12.21
N GLU A 13 2.58 -12.61 13.53
CA GLU A 13 3.48 -13.40 14.39
C GLU A 13 4.77 -12.71 14.88
N GLY A 14 4.58 -11.94 15.95
CA GLY A 14 5.68 -11.45 16.80
C GLY A 14 5.20 -10.31 17.69
N LYS A 15 4.78 -10.61 18.92
CA LYS A 15 4.46 -9.64 20.00
C LYS A 15 5.72 -8.90 20.46
N GLN A 16 6.28 -8.07 19.59
CA GLN A 16 7.32 -7.10 19.92
C GLN A 16 6.90 -5.80 19.26
N LEU A 17 6.86 -4.72 20.04
CA LEU A 17 6.35 -3.38 19.74
C LEU A 17 7.04 -2.75 18.50
N LEU A 18 6.75 -3.26 17.32
CA LEU A 18 7.10 -2.62 16.06
C LEU A 18 6.04 -1.58 15.75
N ALA A 19 6.49 -0.35 15.47
CA ALA A 19 5.61 0.75 15.12
C ALA A 19 4.63 0.32 14.00
N PRO A 20 3.34 0.68 14.11
CA PRO A 20 2.39 0.29 13.08
C PRO A 20 2.85 0.86 11.72
N LYS A 21 2.64 0.08 10.66
CA LYS A 21 3.02 0.48 9.30
C LYS A 21 2.05 1.53 8.78
N ARG A 22 2.58 2.58 8.14
CA ARG A 22 1.78 3.64 7.53
C ARG A 22 0.83 3.06 6.47
N PRO A 23 -0.41 3.56 6.37
CA PRO A 23 -1.35 3.12 5.35
C PRO A 23 -0.86 3.52 3.94
N SER A 24 -1.22 2.72 2.94
CA SER A 24 -0.90 2.99 1.54
C SER A 24 -1.63 4.23 1.01
N THR A 25 -1.05 4.90 0.02
CA THR A 25 -1.68 6.07 -0.64
C THR A 25 -2.81 5.66 -1.59
N ALA A 26 -3.65 6.62 -2.00
CA ALA A 26 -4.79 6.39 -2.88
C ALA A 26 -4.34 5.73 -4.21
N TYR A 27 -3.27 6.27 -4.79
CA TYR A 27 -2.63 5.68 -5.96
C TYR A 27 -2.17 4.23 -5.75
N HIS A 28 -1.60 3.88 -4.59
CA HIS A 28 -1.17 2.51 -4.33
C HIS A 28 -2.35 1.54 -4.19
N LEU A 29 -3.48 2.00 -3.66
CA LEU A 29 -4.71 1.20 -3.61
C LEU A 29 -5.22 0.93 -5.02
N PHE A 30 -5.36 1.98 -5.82
CA PHE A 30 -5.73 1.89 -7.23
C PHE A 30 -4.77 0.99 -8.01
N MET A 31 -3.47 1.20 -7.86
CA MET A 31 -2.45 0.38 -8.51
C MET A 31 -2.60 -1.09 -8.14
N LYS A 32 -2.81 -1.43 -6.86
CA LYS A 32 -2.96 -2.83 -6.43
C LYS A 32 -4.17 -3.51 -7.08
N GLU A 33 -5.29 -2.79 -7.15
CA GLU A 33 -6.54 -3.28 -7.73
C GLU A 33 -6.43 -3.47 -9.24
N HIS A 34 -5.86 -2.50 -9.95
CA HIS A 34 -5.75 -2.51 -11.40
C HIS A 34 -4.55 -3.32 -11.92
N TYR A 35 -3.50 -3.51 -11.10
CA TYR A 35 -2.31 -4.25 -11.51
C TYR A 35 -2.63 -5.69 -11.89
N ASP A 36 -3.44 -6.40 -11.09
CA ASP A 36 -3.80 -7.79 -11.40
C ASP A 36 -4.66 -7.88 -12.67
N ASN A 37 -5.50 -6.87 -12.92
CA ASN A 37 -6.31 -6.81 -14.14
C ASN A 37 -5.42 -6.60 -15.38
N VAL A 38 -4.55 -5.58 -15.36
CA VAL A 38 -3.63 -5.28 -16.47
C VAL A 38 -2.65 -6.45 -16.69
N ALA A 39 -2.14 -7.06 -15.62
CA ALA A 39 -1.24 -8.21 -15.71
C ALA A 39 -1.94 -9.46 -16.27
N LYS A 40 -3.23 -9.68 -15.96
CA LYS A 40 -4.02 -10.79 -16.51
C LYS A 40 -4.33 -10.59 -17.99
N ASN A 41 -4.71 -9.37 -18.38
CA ASN A 41 -5.00 -9.05 -19.78
C ASN A 41 -3.75 -9.15 -20.67
N ASN A 42 -2.56 -9.00 -20.08
CA ASN A 42 -1.30 -9.10 -20.80
C ASN A 42 -0.59 -10.47 -20.66
N ARG A 43 -1.35 -11.57 -20.55
CA ARG A 43 -0.79 -12.94 -20.56
C ARG A 43 -0.50 -13.48 -21.96
N GLY A 44 -0.24 -12.60 -22.94
CA GLY A 44 0.13 -12.99 -24.31
C GLY A 44 1.52 -13.63 -24.40
N LEU A 45 1.98 -13.89 -25.62
CA LEU A 45 3.27 -14.55 -25.92
C LEU A 45 4.50 -13.84 -25.32
N GLN A 46 4.39 -12.55 -24.98
CA GLN A 46 5.39 -11.79 -24.24
C GLN A 46 4.69 -10.99 -23.12
N PRO A 47 4.83 -11.40 -21.84
CA PRO A 47 4.27 -10.65 -20.73
C PRO A 47 4.98 -9.30 -20.60
N LEU A 48 4.22 -8.21 -20.53
CA LEU A 48 4.74 -6.86 -20.30
C LEU A 48 5.62 -6.85 -19.05
N HIS A 49 6.71 -6.10 -19.12
CA HIS A 49 7.55 -5.92 -17.96
C HIS A 49 6.76 -5.15 -16.89
N ARG A 50 7.04 -5.40 -15.60
CA ARG A 50 6.38 -4.70 -14.48
C ARG A 50 6.41 -3.18 -14.65
N THR A 51 7.51 -2.64 -15.18
CA THR A 51 7.66 -1.21 -15.46
C THR A 51 6.60 -0.69 -16.43
N GLU A 52 6.30 -1.43 -17.50
CA GLU A 52 5.32 -1.02 -18.51
C GLU A 52 3.90 -1.07 -17.96
N ILE A 53 3.59 -2.09 -17.16
CA ILE A 53 2.32 -2.18 -16.42
C ILE A 53 2.15 -0.95 -15.51
N MET A 54 3.21 -0.53 -14.80
CA MET A 54 3.16 0.67 -13.97
C MET A 54 2.95 1.96 -14.77
N VAL A 55 3.50 2.05 -15.98
CA VAL A 55 3.26 3.19 -16.88
C VAL A 55 1.78 3.24 -17.29
N ILE A 56 1.19 2.09 -17.63
CA ILE A 56 -0.24 2.00 -18.00
C ILE A 56 -1.13 2.40 -16.83
N ILE A 57 -0.89 1.87 -15.63
CA ILE A 57 -1.64 2.21 -14.41
C ILE A 57 -1.48 3.71 -14.10
N GLY A 58 -0.29 4.27 -14.25
CA GLY A 58 -0.05 5.70 -14.05
C GLY A 58 -0.86 6.57 -15.01
N LYS A 59 -1.02 6.15 -16.28
CA LYS A 59 -1.90 6.81 -17.25
C LYS A 59 -3.37 6.69 -16.85
N MET A 60 -3.80 5.50 -16.45
CA MET A 60 -5.18 5.27 -15.97
C MET A 60 -5.50 6.15 -14.77
N TRP A 61 -4.62 6.21 -13.77
CA TRP A 61 -4.80 7.09 -12.60
C TRP A 61 -4.92 8.56 -12.98
N LYS A 62 -4.10 9.04 -13.92
CA LYS A 62 -4.21 10.43 -14.41
C LYS A 62 -5.55 10.67 -15.11
N ALA A 63 -6.04 9.69 -15.86
CA ALA A 63 -7.30 9.75 -16.60
C ALA A 63 -8.56 9.63 -15.71
N LEU A 64 -8.44 9.09 -14.49
CA LEU A 64 -9.57 9.03 -13.55
C LEU A 64 -10.12 10.43 -13.23
N SER A 65 -11.43 10.48 -13.03
CA SER A 65 -12.14 11.68 -12.62
C SER A 65 -11.82 12.07 -11.17
N ALA A 66 -12.18 13.29 -10.78
CA ALA A 66 -11.99 13.76 -9.41
C ALA A 66 -12.83 12.93 -8.42
N GLU A 67 -14.02 12.49 -8.83
CA GLU A 67 -14.92 11.66 -8.03
C GLU A 67 -14.34 10.26 -7.78
N GLU A 68 -13.77 9.64 -8.81
CA GLU A 68 -13.12 8.34 -8.69
C GLU A 68 -11.89 8.42 -7.78
N LYS A 69 -11.05 9.45 -7.98
CA LYS A 69 -9.90 9.70 -7.10
C LYS A 69 -10.33 9.94 -5.65
N LYS A 70 -11.42 10.70 -5.45
CA LYS A 70 -11.97 11.00 -4.13
C LYS A 70 -12.42 9.73 -3.40
N CYS A 71 -13.04 8.76 -4.09
CA CYS A 71 -13.38 7.46 -3.51
C CYS A 71 -12.14 6.76 -2.91
N TYR A 72 -11.02 6.77 -3.64
CA TYR A 72 -9.75 6.23 -3.14
C TYR A 72 -9.15 7.06 -2.01
N GLU A 73 -9.27 8.39 -2.05
CA GLU A 73 -8.82 9.27 -0.97
C GLU A 73 -9.62 9.07 0.32
N ASP A 74 -10.94 8.92 0.23
CA ASP A 74 -11.82 8.64 1.36
C ASP A 74 -11.48 7.27 1.98
N ALA A 75 -11.25 6.25 1.15
CA ALA A 75 -10.78 4.95 1.60
C ALA A 75 -9.42 5.00 2.31
N VAL A 76 -8.54 5.90 1.88
CA VAL A 76 -7.24 6.16 2.52
C VAL A 76 -7.43 6.90 3.84
N ALA A 77 -8.34 7.88 3.90
CA ALA A 77 -8.66 8.62 5.11
C ALA A 77 -9.17 7.70 6.23
N ASP A 78 -10.05 6.72 5.93
CA ASP A 78 -10.49 5.71 6.90
C ASP A 78 -9.31 4.87 7.43
N ARG A 79 -8.43 4.42 6.52
CA ARG A 79 -7.22 3.68 6.90
C ARG A 79 -6.27 4.53 7.77
N TRP A 80 -6.15 5.83 7.49
CA TRP A 80 -5.39 6.77 8.31
C TRP A 80 -6.01 6.99 9.68
N LYS A 81 -7.34 7.00 9.79
CA LYS A 81 -8.03 7.08 11.08
C LYS A 81 -7.67 5.87 11.96
N LYS A 82 -7.82 4.66 11.42
CA LYS A 82 -7.43 3.41 12.11
C LYS A 82 -5.95 3.39 12.46
N TYR A 83 -5.09 3.84 11.54
CA TYR A 83 -3.66 3.94 11.79
C TYR A 83 -3.35 4.87 12.97
N ARG A 84 -3.99 6.04 13.04
CA ARG A 84 -3.79 7.00 14.13
C ARG A 84 -4.21 6.43 15.49
N GLU A 85 -5.32 5.69 15.54
CA GLU A 85 -5.78 5.02 16.76
C GLU A 85 -4.76 3.96 17.23
N ILE A 86 -4.31 3.08 16.33
CA ILE A 86 -3.30 2.05 16.62
C ILE A 86 -1.95 2.69 16.98
N PHE A 87 -1.57 3.79 16.33
CA PHE A 87 -0.33 4.50 16.59
C PHE A 87 -0.37 5.22 17.94
N ALA A 88 -1.49 5.83 18.32
CA ALA A 88 -1.64 6.44 19.65
C ALA A 88 -1.51 5.39 20.76
N GLU A 89 -2.12 4.21 20.59
CA GLU A 89 -1.98 3.09 21.52
C GLU A 89 -0.53 2.55 21.56
N TYR A 90 0.12 2.46 20.39
CA TYR A 90 1.55 2.12 20.30
C TYR A 90 2.42 3.13 21.04
N GLU A 91 2.18 4.42 20.88
CA GLU A 91 2.95 5.50 21.49
C GLU A 91 2.77 5.51 23.01
N LYS A 92 1.54 5.31 23.50
CA LYS A 92 1.23 5.15 24.93
C LYS A 92 1.96 3.94 25.53
N ASN A 93 1.91 2.80 24.86
CA ASN A 93 2.60 1.58 25.32
C ASN A 93 4.13 1.70 25.24
N ARG A 94 4.66 2.45 24.26
CA ARG A 94 6.09 2.76 24.15
C ARG A 94 6.57 3.71 25.25
N GLY A 95 5.76 4.72 25.61
CA GLY A 95 6.05 5.65 26.71
C GLY A 95 6.05 4.96 28.08
N LEU A 96 5.19 3.96 28.29
CA LEU A 96 5.16 3.16 29.52
C LEU A 96 6.36 2.21 29.69
N LEU A 97 7.04 1.85 28.59
CA LEU A 97 8.21 0.96 28.62
C LEU A 97 9.53 1.72 28.88
N TYR A 98 9.50 3.06 28.93
CA TYR A 98 10.69 3.89 29.10
C TYR A 98 10.46 4.96 30.16
N HIS A 99 10.73 4.57 31.41
CA HIS A 99 10.97 5.49 32.51
C HIS A 99 12.47 5.39 32.84
N PRO A 100 13.26 6.49 32.81
CA PRO A 100 14.66 6.48 33.22
C PRO A 100 14.83 6.23 34.72
#